data_AF-A0A380MQZ4-F1
#
_entry.id   AF-A0A380MQZ4-F1
#
_cell.length_a   1.000
_cell.length_b   1.000
_cell.length_c   1.000
_cell.angle_alpha   90.00
_cell.angle_beta   90.00
_cell.angle_gamma   90.00
#
_symmetry.space_group_name_H-M   'P 1'
#
loop_
_entity.id
_entity.type
_entity.pdbx_description
1 polymer ?
#
loop_
_entity_poly.entity_id
_entity_poly.type
_entity_poly.pdbx_seq_one_letter_code
_entity_poly.pdbx_strand_id
1 'polypeptide(L)'
;MLILAVGPVQDFIASARNSRDLWCGSWLLSEVAKACALELYNHNAQLIFPSIEHKTSLAPNSELSVGNKVQAIVQAENEKSMLDVVAQVKQAGKNYFIAEAKKARKELDDCIREQIWQAQIHTYLEIQAVWVQFSNLSYAEVNEKANRLLAARKATRDFQQTSAQSACDSAFMLPKSSLDGAYETVLAERISKEVKQKLRLAESEQLDCMGVVKRFGGKPEQFTSISRICIDGWLSQLEEKPKQALVDAYEPLIRLGVATRVKGNTDSNKNSIYADFPYDGELLYVSRLDAEIRSVKKNVKSKENHAKTAELIEKLENLRKVLNHISKDYGEPCPYGVLLLADGDNMGKLIDKAQTQDNHQAITKALSSFAQAVPNIMREN
;
A
#
# COMPACT_ATOMS: atom_id res chain seq x y z
N MET A 1 -7.99 29.68 7.44
CA MET A 1 -7.13 28.59 6.92
C MET A 1 -7.44 27.31 7.69
N LEU A 2 -7.69 26.22 6.97
CA LEU A 2 -7.92 24.89 7.52
C LEU A 2 -6.75 23.98 7.14
N ILE A 3 -6.24 23.20 8.09
CA ILE A 3 -5.26 22.15 7.86
C ILE A 3 -5.81 20.83 8.41
N LEU A 4 -5.77 19.79 7.59
CA LEU A 4 -6.02 18.41 7.98
C LEU A 4 -4.73 17.61 7.96
N ALA A 5 -4.63 16.65 8.88
CA ALA A 5 -3.66 15.59 8.83
C ALA A 5 -4.39 14.23 8.85
N VAL A 6 -4.16 13.45 7.81
CA VAL A 6 -4.61 12.06 7.70
C VAL A 6 -3.55 11.16 8.31
N GLY A 7 -3.94 10.22 9.16
CA GLY A 7 -3.01 9.28 9.78
C GLY A 7 -3.71 8.09 10.44
N PRO A 8 -2.95 7.28 11.19
CA PRO A 8 -1.49 7.33 11.34
C PRO A 8 -0.77 7.00 10.01
N VAL A 9 0.43 7.55 9.77
CA VAL A 9 1.16 7.32 8.49
C VAL A 9 2.15 6.18 8.60
N GLN A 10 3.05 6.24 9.59
CA GLN A 10 4.11 5.24 9.75
C GLN A 10 3.52 3.88 10.09
N ASP A 11 2.67 3.79 11.10
CA ASP A 11 2.01 2.54 11.50
C ASP A 11 1.15 1.95 10.38
N PHE A 12 0.65 2.79 9.46
CA PHE A 12 -0.20 2.36 8.35
C PHE A 12 0.61 1.90 7.14
N ILE A 13 1.79 2.46 6.90
CA ILE A 13 2.66 2.07 5.78
C ILE A 13 3.59 0.92 6.20
N ALA A 14 4.24 1.04 7.37
CA ALA A 14 5.26 0.11 7.84
C ALA A 14 4.70 -1.28 8.20
N SER A 15 3.42 -1.37 8.55
CA SER A 15 2.72 -2.64 8.82
C SER A 15 2.46 -3.39 7.52
N ALA A 16 3.52 -3.96 6.97
CA ALA A 16 3.57 -4.57 5.66
C ALA A 16 4.52 -5.78 5.68
N ARG A 17 4.08 -6.89 5.09
CA ARG A 17 4.93 -8.10 4.96
C ARG A 17 5.52 -8.22 3.55
N ASN A 18 4.88 -7.61 2.56
CA ASN A 18 5.30 -7.64 1.16
C ASN A 18 5.21 -6.24 0.52
N SER A 19 5.82 -6.08 -0.66
CA SER A 19 5.83 -4.79 -1.39
C SER A 19 4.42 -4.29 -1.73
N ARG A 20 3.46 -5.19 -1.93
CA ARG A 20 2.05 -4.87 -2.15
C ARG A 20 1.42 -4.19 -0.92
N ASP A 21 1.64 -4.73 0.27
CA ASP A 21 1.10 -4.19 1.53
C ASP A 21 1.63 -2.77 1.76
N LEU A 22 2.93 -2.58 1.55
CA LEU A 22 3.63 -1.30 1.70
C LEU A 22 3.04 -0.25 0.75
N TRP A 23 2.92 -0.59 -0.54
CA TRP A 23 2.35 0.31 -1.53
C TRP A 23 0.88 0.61 -1.23
N CYS A 24 0.07 -0.40 -0.95
CA CYS A 24 -1.35 -0.20 -0.71
C CYS A 24 -1.57 0.72 0.49
N GLY A 25 -0.74 0.62 1.54
CA GLY A 25 -0.76 1.56 2.66
C GLY A 25 -0.55 3.01 2.21
N SER A 26 0.48 3.27 1.41
CA SER A 26 0.78 4.62 0.88
C SER A 26 -0.31 5.13 -0.07
N TRP A 27 -0.75 4.30 -1.01
CA TRP A 27 -1.81 4.61 -1.96
C TRP A 27 -3.12 4.95 -1.27
N LEU A 28 -3.54 4.13 -0.30
CA LEU A 28 -4.79 4.32 0.40
C LEU A 28 -4.81 5.62 1.20
N LEU A 29 -3.70 6.00 1.86
CA LEU A 29 -3.59 7.29 2.54
C LEU A 29 -3.66 8.47 1.56
N SER A 30 -2.99 8.35 0.40
CA SER A 30 -3.05 9.36 -0.66
C SER A 30 -4.47 9.54 -1.20
N GLU A 31 -5.19 8.45 -1.43
CA GLU A 31 -6.57 8.47 -1.90
C GLU A 31 -7.56 9.01 -0.84
N VAL A 32 -7.36 8.70 0.44
CA VAL A 32 -8.13 9.29 1.54
C VAL A 32 -7.88 10.80 1.61
N ALA A 33 -6.63 11.25 1.45
CA ALA A 33 -6.29 12.67 1.41
C ALA A 33 -6.91 13.37 0.18
N LYS A 34 -6.94 12.71 -0.99
CA LYS A 34 -7.69 13.21 -2.18
C LYS A 34 -9.17 13.33 -1.89
N ALA A 35 -9.79 12.34 -1.25
CA ALA A 35 -11.20 12.40 -0.89
C ALA A 35 -11.51 13.60 0.02
N CYS A 36 -10.65 13.87 1.01
CA CYS A 36 -10.76 15.07 1.83
C CYS A 36 -10.59 16.37 1.01
N ALA A 37 -9.58 16.43 0.14
CA ALA A 37 -9.34 17.59 -0.71
C ALA A 37 -10.48 17.83 -1.72
N LEU A 38 -11.07 16.77 -2.26
CA LEU A 38 -12.22 16.82 -3.17
C LEU A 38 -13.45 17.40 -2.46
N GLU A 39 -13.69 16.99 -1.22
CA GLU A 39 -14.80 17.51 -0.44
C GLU A 39 -14.60 19.00 -0.13
N LEU A 40 -13.39 19.41 0.24
CA LEU A 40 -13.05 20.83 0.38
C LEU A 40 -13.28 21.62 -0.92
N TYR A 41 -12.85 21.07 -2.05
CA TYR A 41 -13.09 21.69 -3.35
C TYR A 41 -14.58 21.84 -3.65
N ASN A 42 -15.42 20.85 -3.31
CA ASN A 42 -16.88 20.93 -3.47
C ASN A 42 -17.52 22.03 -2.60
N HIS A 43 -16.89 22.37 -1.47
CA HIS A 43 -17.26 23.52 -0.64
C HIS A 43 -16.65 24.86 -1.13
N ASN A 44 -16.17 24.92 -2.36
CA ASN A 44 -15.51 26.09 -2.96
C ASN A 44 -14.27 26.57 -2.16
N ALA A 45 -13.62 25.67 -1.42
CA ALA A 45 -12.38 25.99 -0.73
C ALA A 45 -11.23 26.15 -1.73
N GLN A 46 -10.33 27.09 -1.46
CA GLN A 46 -9.12 27.28 -2.23
C GLN A 46 -8.02 26.35 -1.69
N LEU A 47 -7.70 25.30 -2.44
CA LEU A 47 -6.70 24.32 -2.04
C LEU A 47 -5.28 24.91 -2.16
N ILE A 48 -4.49 24.74 -1.10
CA ILE A 48 -3.06 25.12 -1.04
C ILE A 48 -2.20 23.87 -1.17
N PHE A 49 -2.56 22.81 -0.43
CA PHE A 49 -1.92 21.50 -0.48
C PHE A 49 -3.00 20.40 -0.48
N PRO A 50 -3.09 19.55 -1.52
CA PRO A 50 -2.38 19.64 -2.79
C PRO A 50 -2.81 20.89 -3.59
N SER A 51 -1.97 21.36 -4.50
CA SER A 51 -2.34 22.36 -5.50
C SER A 51 -2.85 21.64 -6.75
N ILE A 52 -4.03 22.01 -7.23
CA ILE A 52 -4.66 21.36 -8.39
C ILE A 52 -5.13 22.41 -9.40
N GLU A 53 -5.02 22.07 -10.68
CA GLU A 53 -5.59 22.88 -11.78
C GLU A 53 -7.00 22.40 -12.15
N HIS A 54 -7.23 21.08 -12.04
CA HIS A 54 -8.47 20.45 -12.44
C HIS A 54 -9.01 19.52 -11.34
N LYS A 55 -10.32 19.55 -11.14
CA LYS A 55 -11.02 18.66 -10.20
C LYS A 55 -10.76 17.18 -10.49
N THR A 56 -10.56 16.82 -11.76
CA THR A 56 -10.26 15.45 -12.20
C THR A 56 -8.97 14.89 -11.60
N SER A 57 -8.02 15.74 -11.21
CA SER A 57 -6.79 15.35 -10.51
C SER A 57 -7.04 14.79 -9.11
N LEU A 58 -8.22 15.02 -8.53
CA LEU A 58 -8.63 14.45 -7.23
C LEU A 58 -9.52 13.20 -7.39
N ALA A 59 -9.81 12.78 -8.63
CA ALA A 59 -10.56 11.57 -8.87
C ALA A 59 -9.78 10.34 -8.35
N PRO A 60 -10.49 9.27 -7.91
CA PRO A 60 -9.83 8.07 -7.45
C PRO A 60 -8.89 7.47 -8.50
N ASN A 61 -7.71 7.01 -8.09
CA ASN A 61 -6.66 6.45 -8.96
C ASN A 61 -6.08 7.41 -10.03
N SER A 62 -6.31 8.71 -9.90
CA SER A 62 -5.58 9.73 -10.66
C SER A 62 -4.08 9.70 -10.35
N GLU A 63 -3.25 10.21 -11.26
CA GLU A 63 -1.79 10.23 -11.12
C GLU A 63 -1.27 11.16 -10.01
N LEU A 64 -2.08 12.12 -9.57
CA LEU A 64 -1.71 13.00 -8.46
C LEU A 64 -1.44 12.16 -7.21
N SER A 65 -0.30 12.33 -6.57
CA SER A 65 -0.07 11.78 -5.23
C SER A 65 -0.24 12.89 -4.19
N VAL A 66 -1.07 12.66 -3.19
CA VAL A 66 -1.35 13.63 -2.14
C VAL A 66 -0.74 13.15 -0.84
N GLY A 67 0.08 14.01 -0.23
CA GLY A 67 0.64 13.73 1.09
C GLY A 67 -0.44 13.66 2.18
N ASN A 68 -0.03 13.27 3.38
CA ASN A 68 -0.94 13.12 4.50
C ASN A 68 -1.44 14.45 5.10
N LYS A 69 -0.95 15.59 4.62
CA LYS A 69 -1.40 16.93 5.01
C LYS A 69 -2.26 17.51 3.89
N VAL A 70 -3.45 18.02 4.22
CA VAL A 70 -4.31 18.77 3.30
C VAL A 70 -4.51 20.16 3.87
N GLN A 71 -4.31 21.20 3.07
CA GLN A 71 -4.37 22.60 3.52
C GLN A 71 -5.16 23.44 2.54
N ALA A 72 -6.10 24.24 3.06
CA ALA A 72 -7.00 25.04 2.25
C ALA A 72 -7.44 26.34 2.94
N ILE A 73 -7.90 27.31 2.14
CA ILE A 73 -8.67 28.46 2.62
C ILE A 73 -10.15 28.14 2.40
N VAL A 74 -10.91 28.18 3.48
CA VAL A 74 -12.35 27.92 3.50
C VAL A 74 -13.04 29.21 3.91
N GLN A 75 -14.09 29.58 3.17
CA GLN A 75 -15.00 30.64 3.56
C GLN A 75 -16.15 30.03 4.35
N ALA A 76 -16.41 30.57 5.53
CA ALA A 76 -17.51 30.15 6.39
C ALA A 76 -18.01 31.33 7.21
N GLU A 77 -19.32 31.41 7.39
CA GLU A 77 -19.98 32.54 8.05
C GLU A 77 -19.71 32.59 9.55
N ASN A 78 -19.58 31.41 10.17
CA ASN A 78 -19.43 31.26 11.61
C ASN A 78 -18.73 29.94 11.94
N GLU A 79 -18.39 29.76 13.22
CA GLU A 79 -17.72 28.57 13.74
C GLU A 79 -18.51 27.29 13.52
N LYS A 80 -19.85 27.34 13.64
CA LYS A 80 -20.71 26.17 13.41
C LYS A 80 -20.62 25.66 11.97
N SER A 81 -20.69 26.58 11.00
CA SER A 81 -20.49 26.26 9.58
C SER A 81 -19.11 25.65 9.31
N MET A 82 -18.05 26.16 9.95
CA MET A 82 -16.72 25.55 9.87
C MET A 82 -16.68 24.14 10.44
N LEU A 83 -17.31 23.90 11.59
CA LEU A 83 -17.40 22.58 12.20
C LEU A 83 -18.12 21.58 11.29
N ASP A 84 -19.21 22.01 10.66
CA ASP A 84 -19.97 21.19 9.71
C ASP A 84 -19.14 20.81 8.48
N VAL A 85 -18.38 21.76 7.92
CA VAL A 85 -17.44 21.49 6.80
C VAL A 85 -16.35 20.51 7.24
N VAL A 86 -15.74 20.73 8.41
CA VAL A 86 -14.71 19.83 8.94
C VAL A 86 -15.27 18.41 9.15
N ALA A 87 -16.47 18.29 9.69
CA ALA A 87 -17.13 17.00 9.89
C ALA A 87 -17.39 16.28 8.55
N GLN A 88 -17.91 16.98 7.55
CA GLN A 88 -18.15 16.44 6.20
C GLN A 88 -16.85 15.99 5.53
N VAL A 89 -15.79 16.79 5.59
CA VAL A 89 -14.49 16.45 5.00
C VAL A 89 -13.85 15.23 5.68
N LYS A 90 -13.92 15.14 7.02
CA LYS A 90 -13.46 13.94 7.74
C LYS A 90 -14.28 12.72 7.37
N GLN A 91 -15.61 12.87 7.26
CA GLN A 91 -16.49 11.79 6.89
C GLN A 91 -16.24 11.31 5.45
N ALA A 92 -15.95 12.21 4.51
CA ALA A 92 -15.61 11.87 3.13
C ALA A 92 -14.34 10.99 3.06
N GLY A 93 -13.28 11.37 3.78
CA GLY A 93 -12.07 10.56 3.88
C GLY A 93 -12.32 9.17 4.48
N LYS A 94 -13.08 9.10 5.59
CA LYS A 94 -13.47 7.82 6.21
C LYS A 94 -14.34 6.96 5.29
N ASN A 95 -15.29 7.57 4.59
CA ASN A 95 -16.18 6.90 3.65
C ASN A 95 -15.40 6.27 2.49
N TYR A 96 -14.37 6.94 1.99
CA TYR A 96 -13.50 6.38 0.95
C TYR A 96 -12.85 5.07 1.43
N PHE A 97 -12.22 5.10 2.61
CA PHE A 97 -11.63 3.88 3.19
C PHE A 97 -12.66 2.77 3.40
N ILE A 98 -13.82 3.10 3.97
CA ILE A 98 -14.91 2.12 4.18
C ILE A 98 -15.35 1.52 2.84
N ALA A 99 -15.41 2.31 1.77
CA ALA A 99 -15.76 1.82 0.44
C ALA A 99 -14.71 0.84 -0.10
N GLU A 100 -13.42 1.14 0.03
CA GLU A 100 -12.33 0.22 -0.33
C GLU A 100 -12.35 -1.05 0.52
N ALA A 101 -12.57 -0.93 1.83
CA ALA A 101 -12.72 -2.07 2.72
C ALA A 101 -13.91 -2.97 2.32
N LYS A 102 -15.05 -2.37 1.96
CA LYS A 102 -16.21 -3.11 1.44
C LYS A 102 -15.92 -3.82 0.12
N LYS A 103 -15.10 -3.23 -0.77
CA LYS A 103 -14.65 -3.91 -2.00
C LYS A 103 -13.80 -5.13 -1.66
N ALA A 104 -12.81 -4.97 -0.80
CA ALA A 104 -11.96 -6.08 -0.33
C ALA A 104 -12.78 -7.19 0.35
N ARG A 105 -13.77 -6.82 1.18
CA ARG A 105 -14.68 -7.76 1.84
C ARG A 105 -15.53 -8.58 0.86
N LYS A 106 -15.92 -8.01 -0.29
CA LYS A 106 -16.70 -8.70 -1.33
C LYS A 106 -15.90 -9.77 -2.08
N GLU A 107 -14.58 -9.67 -2.09
CA GLU A 107 -13.69 -10.69 -2.68
C GLU A 107 -13.58 -11.96 -1.82
N LEU A 108 -14.09 -11.88 -0.59
CA LEU A 108 -14.07 -12.92 0.42
C LEU A 108 -15.49 -13.42 0.69
N ASP A 109 -15.66 -14.75 0.68
CA ASP A 109 -16.92 -15.41 1.00
C ASP A 109 -17.20 -15.34 2.53
N ASP A 110 -17.88 -16.35 3.09
CA ASP A 110 -18.20 -16.45 4.53
C ASP A 110 -16.98 -16.78 5.43
N CYS A 111 -15.77 -16.45 4.99
CA CYS A 111 -14.53 -16.68 5.72
C CYS A 111 -14.11 -15.50 6.62
N ILE A 112 -15.01 -14.54 6.85
CA ILE A 112 -14.77 -13.35 7.68
C ILE A 112 -15.68 -13.34 8.91
N ARG A 113 -15.09 -13.06 10.08
CA ARG A 113 -15.81 -12.77 11.33
C ARG A 113 -16.42 -11.37 11.25
N GLU A 114 -17.67 -11.30 10.84
CA GLU A 114 -18.34 -10.02 10.56
C GLU A 114 -18.39 -9.09 11.79
N GLN A 115 -18.62 -9.64 13.00
CA GLN A 115 -18.60 -8.84 14.23
C GLN A 115 -17.26 -8.13 14.45
N ILE A 116 -16.15 -8.83 14.21
CA ILE A 116 -14.79 -8.30 14.38
C ILE A 116 -14.46 -7.31 13.27
N TRP A 117 -14.89 -7.60 12.03
CA TRP A 117 -14.76 -6.69 10.91
C TRP A 117 -15.43 -5.34 11.18
N GLN A 118 -16.69 -5.34 11.64
CA GLN A 118 -17.44 -4.13 11.94
C GLN A 118 -16.87 -3.36 13.13
N ALA A 119 -16.30 -4.05 14.12
CA ALA A 119 -15.59 -3.41 15.23
C ALA A 119 -14.34 -2.64 14.78
N GLN A 120 -13.65 -3.11 13.74
CA GLN A 120 -12.37 -2.56 13.29
C GLN A 120 -12.47 -1.53 12.16
N ILE A 121 -13.44 -1.64 11.24
CA ILE A 121 -13.49 -0.84 10.01
C ILE A 121 -13.53 0.69 10.25
N HIS A 122 -13.90 1.15 11.44
CA HIS A 122 -13.98 2.57 11.78
C HIS A 122 -12.81 3.11 12.61
N THR A 123 -11.87 2.26 13.02
CA THR A 123 -10.84 2.61 14.02
C THR A 123 -9.49 3.01 13.41
N TYR A 124 -9.22 2.63 12.16
CA TYR A 124 -7.89 2.81 11.56
C TYR A 124 -7.54 4.24 11.17
N LEU A 125 -8.52 5.03 10.72
CA LEU A 125 -8.26 6.38 10.19
C LEU A 125 -8.50 7.46 11.24
N GLU A 126 -7.41 8.13 11.61
CA GLU A 126 -7.44 9.37 12.38
C GLU A 126 -7.25 10.56 11.43
N ILE A 127 -8.31 11.36 11.26
CA ILE A 127 -8.24 12.61 10.49
C ILE A 127 -8.36 13.77 11.48
N GLN A 128 -7.22 14.38 11.77
CA GLN A 128 -7.14 15.55 12.63
C GLN A 128 -7.32 16.81 11.80
N ALA A 129 -7.92 17.83 12.38
CA ALA A 129 -8.18 19.09 11.70
C ALA A 129 -8.01 20.25 12.67
N VAL A 130 -7.44 21.35 12.19
CA VAL A 130 -7.33 22.62 12.89
C VAL A 130 -7.63 23.76 11.93
N TRP A 131 -8.23 24.84 12.42
CA TRP A 131 -8.42 26.04 11.61
C TRP A 131 -8.05 27.30 12.39
N VAL A 132 -7.65 28.33 11.64
CA VAL A 132 -7.35 29.66 12.14
C VAL A 132 -8.04 30.67 11.24
N GLN A 133 -8.80 31.59 11.84
CA GLN A 133 -9.47 32.67 11.12
C GLN A 133 -8.46 33.74 10.67
N PHE A 134 -8.65 34.25 9.46
CA PHE A 134 -7.97 35.46 8.99
C PHE A 134 -8.68 36.66 9.63
N SER A 135 -8.19 37.12 10.78
CA SER A 135 -8.64 38.35 11.42
C SER A 135 -7.65 39.48 11.09
N ASN A 136 -6.78 39.83 12.03
CA ASN A 136 -5.75 40.88 11.88
C ASN A 136 -4.35 40.30 11.57
N LEU A 137 -4.28 39.01 11.23
CA LEU A 137 -3.04 38.31 10.99
C LEU A 137 -2.73 38.24 9.49
N SER A 138 -1.46 38.41 9.14
CA SER A 138 -0.95 38.13 7.81
C SER A 138 -1.11 36.64 7.46
N TYR A 139 -1.01 36.32 6.16
CA TYR A 139 -1.06 34.93 5.70
C TYR A 139 0.00 34.05 6.38
N ALA A 140 1.23 34.57 6.53
CA ALA A 140 2.33 33.86 7.17
C ALA A 140 2.03 33.54 8.64
N GLU A 141 1.54 34.52 9.41
CA GLU A 141 1.18 34.33 10.82
C GLU A 141 0.03 33.34 11.00
N VAL A 142 -0.98 33.38 10.10
CA VAL A 142 -2.08 32.40 10.09
C VAL A 142 -1.56 30.99 9.81
N ASN A 143 -0.66 30.84 8.83
CA ASN A 143 -0.05 29.56 8.48
C ASN A 143 0.81 29.00 9.62
N GLU A 144 1.67 29.81 10.22
CA GLU A 144 2.51 29.42 11.36
C GLU A 144 1.64 28.96 12.54
N LYS A 145 0.64 29.78 12.91
CA LYS A 145 -0.29 29.46 14.00
C LYS A 145 -1.06 28.17 13.72
N ALA A 146 -1.53 27.96 12.49
CA ALA A 146 -2.25 26.74 12.11
C ALA A 146 -1.35 25.49 12.17
N ASN A 147 -0.09 25.57 11.72
CA ASN A 147 0.86 24.45 11.84
C ASN A 147 1.20 24.14 13.31
N ARG A 148 1.38 25.17 14.15
CA ARG A 148 1.60 24.99 15.59
C ARG A 148 0.40 24.32 16.28
N LEU A 149 -0.82 24.73 15.95
CA LEU A 149 -2.04 24.09 16.47
C LEU A 149 -2.16 22.64 15.99
N LEU A 150 -1.81 22.35 14.73
CA LEU A 150 -1.82 20.99 14.22
C LEU A 150 -0.83 20.10 14.97
N ALA A 151 0.38 20.61 15.25
CA ALA A 151 1.37 19.88 16.03
C ALA A 151 0.86 19.57 17.45
N ALA A 152 0.22 20.55 18.11
CA ALA A 152 -0.42 20.34 19.41
C ALA A 152 -1.55 19.30 19.32
N ARG A 153 -2.40 19.37 18.29
CA ARG A 153 -3.49 18.40 18.09
C ARG A 153 -3.00 16.98 17.83
N LYS A 154 -1.86 16.83 17.14
CA LYS A 154 -1.17 15.54 16.94
C LYS A 154 -0.64 14.95 18.24
N ALA A 155 -0.22 15.80 19.18
CA ALA A 155 0.26 15.36 20.50
C ALA A 155 -0.87 14.90 21.43
N THR A 156 -2.10 15.38 21.21
CA THR A 156 -3.30 14.98 21.97
C THR A 156 -4.04 13.88 21.21
N ARG A 157 -3.71 12.61 21.47
CA ARG A 157 -4.38 11.46 20.82
C ARG A 157 -5.82 11.30 21.30
N ASP A 158 -6.70 10.91 20.39
CA ASP A 158 -8.04 10.46 20.75
C ASP A 158 -7.94 9.01 21.26
N PHE A 159 -8.48 8.75 22.45
CA PHE A 159 -8.58 7.39 22.98
C PHE A 159 -10.01 6.91 22.84
N GLN A 160 -10.23 5.90 22.00
CA GLN A 160 -11.52 5.24 21.87
C GLN A 160 -11.58 4.02 22.80
N GLN A 161 -12.76 3.78 23.37
CA GLN A 161 -13.03 2.55 24.11
C GLN A 161 -12.95 1.35 23.16
N THR A 162 -12.36 0.25 23.63
CA THR A 162 -12.35 -1.01 22.88
C THR A 162 -13.77 -1.55 22.69
N SER A 163 -14.01 -2.28 21.61
CA SER A 163 -15.28 -2.95 21.35
C SER A 163 -15.50 -4.18 22.26
N ALA A 164 -14.45 -4.69 22.90
CA ALA A 164 -14.57 -5.79 23.86
C ALA A 164 -15.27 -5.30 25.14
N GLN A 165 -16.23 -6.08 25.64
CA GLN A 165 -16.99 -5.70 26.84
C GLN A 165 -16.21 -5.92 28.14
N SER A 166 -15.24 -6.84 28.13
CA SER A 166 -14.37 -7.15 29.26
C SER A 166 -13.05 -7.77 28.79
N ALA A 167 -12.08 -7.91 29.70
CA ALA A 167 -10.83 -8.60 29.42
C ALA A 167 -11.01 -10.10 29.06
N CYS A 168 -12.16 -10.69 29.37
CA CYS A 168 -12.49 -12.09 29.11
C CYS A 168 -13.57 -12.26 28.03
N ASP A 169 -13.80 -11.24 27.21
CA ASP A 169 -14.75 -11.30 26.10
C ASP A 169 -14.26 -12.31 25.05
N SER A 170 -14.87 -13.50 25.03
CA SER A 170 -14.44 -14.63 24.19
C SER A 170 -14.54 -14.32 22.70
N ALA A 171 -15.37 -13.35 22.29
CA ALA A 171 -15.45 -12.92 20.89
C ALA A 171 -14.15 -12.26 20.41
N PHE A 172 -13.41 -11.62 21.31
CA PHE A 172 -12.17 -10.88 21.02
C PHE A 172 -10.90 -11.61 21.50
N MET A 173 -11.02 -12.79 22.11
CA MET A 173 -9.89 -13.66 22.47
C MET A 173 -9.33 -14.42 21.26
N LEU A 174 -8.99 -13.68 20.20
CA LEU A 174 -8.53 -14.20 18.92
C LEU A 174 -7.04 -13.87 18.70
N PRO A 175 -6.34 -14.64 17.86
CA PRO A 175 -5.01 -14.26 17.39
C PRO A 175 -5.02 -12.85 16.79
N LYS A 176 -3.92 -12.11 16.97
CA LYS A 176 -3.76 -10.76 16.41
C LYS A 176 -3.26 -10.81 14.97
N SER A 177 -3.43 -9.71 14.25
CA SER A 177 -2.88 -9.51 12.91
C SER A 177 -1.37 -9.77 12.91
N SER A 178 -0.90 -10.51 11.92
CA SER A 178 0.53 -10.80 11.73
C SER A 178 1.30 -9.62 11.13
N LEU A 179 0.61 -8.54 10.75
CA LEU A 179 1.26 -7.35 10.19
C LEU A 179 1.78 -6.42 11.30
N ASP A 180 0.96 -6.13 12.31
CA ASP A 180 1.28 -5.16 13.37
C ASP A 180 0.91 -5.62 14.79
N GLY A 181 0.16 -6.71 14.92
CA GLY A 181 -0.33 -7.21 16.21
C GLY A 181 -1.39 -6.32 16.89
N ALA A 182 -1.89 -5.27 16.23
CA ALA A 182 -2.75 -4.28 16.86
C ALA A 182 -4.17 -4.83 17.12
N TYR A 183 -4.75 -5.48 16.11
CA TYR A 183 -6.14 -5.93 16.12
C TYR A 183 -6.28 -7.44 15.95
N GLU A 184 -7.41 -7.99 16.41
CA GLU A 184 -7.80 -9.39 16.24
C GLU A 184 -7.95 -9.78 14.76
N THR A 185 -7.74 -11.06 14.47
CA THR A 185 -7.96 -11.61 13.13
C THR A 185 -9.44 -11.56 12.73
N VAL A 186 -9.71 -11.02 11.54
CA VAL A 186 -11.03 -11.10 10.92
C VAL A 186 -11.23 -12.44 10.22
N LEU A 187 -10.19 -13.24 10.01
CA LEU A 187 -10.24 -14.46 9.23
C LEU A 187 -10.76 -15.65 10.03
N ALA A 188 -11.84 -16.32 9.59
CA ALA A 188 -12.35 -17.53 10.22
C ALA A 188 -11.27 -18.63 10.33
N GLU A 189 -11.43 -19.57 11.27
CA GLU A 189 -10.44 -20.65 11.49
C GLU A 189 -10.19 -21.50 10.25
N ARG A 190 -11.25 -21.78 9.49
CA ARG A 190 -11.21 -22.58 8.28
C ARG A 190 -11.45 -21.68 7.08
N ILE A 191 -10.38 -21.42 6.35
CA ILE A 191 -10.38 -20.63 5.11
C ILE A 191 -10.09 -21.59 3.95
N SER A 192 -10.84 -21.43 2.86
CA SER A 192 -10.63 -22.20 1.63
C SER A 192 -9.24 -21.96 1.04
N LYS A 193 -8.75 -22.90 0.23
CA LYS A 193 -7.43 -22.79 -0.39
C LYS A 193 -7.38 -21.61 -1.36
N GLU A 194 -8.48 -21.37 -2.05
CA GLU A 194 -8.68 -20.29 -3.01
C GLU A 194 -8.53 -18.93 -2.33
N VAL A 195 -9.17 -18.73 -1.17
CA VAL A 195 -9.05 -17.47 -0.42
C VAL A 195 -7.63 -17.28 0.10
N LYS A 196 -6.99 -18.34 0.63
CA LYS A 196 -5.58 -18.27 1.05
C LYS A 196 -4.66 -17.84 -0.11
N GLN A 197 -4.92 -18.33 -1.32
CA GLN A 197 -4.17 -17.95 -2.52
C GLN A 197 -4.45 -16.50 -2.94
N LYS A 198 -5.72 -16.05 -2.94
CA LYS A 198 -6.09 -14.66 -3.25
C LYS A 198 -5.39 -13.67 -2.31
N LEU A 199 -5.44 -13.95 -1.00
CA LEU A 199 -4.80 -13.15 0.04
C LEU A 199 -3.28 -13.33 0.11
N ARG A 200 -2.73 -14.36 -0.56
CA ARG A 200 -1.33 -14.79 -0.46
C ARG A 200 -0.88 -14.99 1.00
N LEU A 201 -1.69 -15.71 1.77
CA LEU A 201 -1.42 -15.97 3.18
C LEU A 201 -0.29 -16.99 3.33
N ALA A 202 0.69 -16.66 4.18
CA ALA A 202 1.63 -17.64 4.70
C ALA A 202 0.95 -18.61 5.68
N GLU A 203 1.63 -19.71 6.00
CA GLU A 203 1.13 -20.66 6.99
C GLU A 203 0.93 -19.96 8.34
N SER A 204 -0.27 -20.12 8.91
CA SER A 204 -0.70 -19.48 10.17
C SER A 204 -0.76 -17.95 10.16
N GLU A 205 -0.58 -17.28 9.01
CA GLU A 205 -0.73 -15.82 8.91
C GLU A 205 -2.17 -15.40 9.23
N GLN A 206 -2.29 -14.39 10.07
CA GLN A 206 -3.55 -13.81 10.53
C GLN A 206 -3.65 -12.38 10.04
N LEU A 207 -4.84 -11.97 9.59
CA LEU A 207 -5.07 -10.60 9.13
C LEU A 207 -6.26 -9.99 9.87
N ASP A 208 -6.10 -8.75 10.27
CA ASP A 208 -7.19 -7.86 10.65
C ASP A 208 -7.85 -7.23 9.40
N CYS A 209 -8.84 -6.37 9.62
CA CYS A 209 -9.55 -5.68 8.54
C CYS A 209 -8.56 -4.91 7.63
N MET A 210 -7.61 -4.15 8.19
CA MET A 210 -6.60 -3.43 7.42
C MET A 210 -5.70 -4.35 6.60
N GLY A 211 -5.24 -5.45 7.19
CA GLY A 211 -4.44 -6.45 6.46
C GLY A 211 -5.18 -6.99 5.24
N VAL A 212 -6.48 -7.27 5.37
CA VAL A 212 -7.32 -7.68 4.22
C VAL A 212 -7.43 -6.56 3.19
N VAL A 213 -7.69 -5.31 3.60
CA VAL A 213 -7.76 -4.16 2.67
C VAL A 213 -6.46 -4.01 1.90
N LYS A 214 -5.29 -4.11 2.56
CA LYS A 214 -3.98 -4.01 1.92
C LYS A 214 -3.71 -5.08 0.87
N ARG A 215 -4.27 -6.29 1.05
CA ARG A 215 -4.08 -7.40 0.11
C ARG A 215 -4.91 -7.26 -1.16
N PHE A 216 -6.03 -6.54 -1.11
CA PHE A 216 -6.96 -6.35 -2.24
C PHE A 216 -7.00 -4.93 -2.80
N GLY A 217 -6.51 -3.93 -2.08
CA GLY A 217 -6.63 -2.52 -2.44
C GLY A 217 -5.86 -2.15 -3.71
N GLY A 218 -6.42 -1.19 -4.45
CA GLY A 218 -5.82 -0.63 -5.66
C GLY A 218 -5.72 -1.63 -6.81
N LYS A 219 -4.54 -1.75 -7.42
CA LYS A 219 -4.22 -2.76 -8.45
C LYS A 219 -3.15 -3.71 -7.90
N PRO A 220 -3.51 -4.77 -7.17
CA PRO A 220 -2.53 -5.63 -6.48
C PRO A 220 -1.51 -6.30 -7.41
N GLU A 221 -1.84 -6.46 -8.69
CA GLU A 221 -0.96 -7.05 -9.71
C GLU A 221 0.03 -6.06 -10.34
N GLN A 222 -0.12 -4.75 -10.08
CA GLN A 222 0.81 -3.74 -10.58
C GLN A 222 2.17 -3.77 -9.87
N PHE A 223 2.28 -4.49 -8.75
CA PHE A 223 3.50 -4.55 -7.96
C PHE A 223 4.33 -5.77 -8.27
N THR A 224 5.60 -5.48 -8.52
CA THR A 224 6.64 -6.46 -8.71
C THR A 224 7.11 -6.95 -7.35
N SER A 225 7.29 -8.27 -7.23
CA SER A 225 7.89 -8.86 -6.02
C SER A 225 9.32 -8.35 -5.83
N ILE A 226 9.73 -8.16 -4.58
CA ILE A 226 11.12 -7.76 -4.25
C ILE A 226 12.11 -8.76 -4.85
N SER A 227 11.79 -10.06 -4.79
CA SER A 227 12.60 -11.10 -5.41
C SER A 227 12.82 -10.86 -6.91
N ARG A 228 11.81 -10.42 -7.67
CA ARG A 228 11.96 -10.11 -9.11
C ARG A 228 12.81 -8.86 -9.33
N ILE A 229 12.68 -7.84 -8.48
CA ILE A 229 13.50 -6.63 -8.55
C ILE A 229 14.97 -6.98 -8.30
N CYS A 230 15.28 -7.77 -7.26
CA CYS A 230 16.66 -8.11 -6.89
C CYS A 230 17.37 -8.98 -7.94
N ILE A 231 16.66 -9.89 -8.62
CA ILE A 231 17.27 -10.72 -9.67
C ILE A 231 17.45 -9.99 -11.00
N ASP A 232 16.89 -8.79 -11.18
CA ASP A 232 16.85 -8.11 -12.49
C ASP A 232 18.25 -7.86 -13.05
N GLY A 233 19.16 -7.37 -12.22
CA GLY A 233 20.56 -7.14 -12.60
C GLY A 233 21.34 -8.42 -12.93
N TRP A 234 20.89 -9.59 -12.47
CA TRP A 234 21.45 -10.88 -12.88
C TRP A 234 20.83 -11.38 -14.19
N LEU A 235 19.51 -11.25 -14.35
CA LEU A 235 18.80 -11.59 -15.58
C LEU A 235 19.27 -10.77 -16.79
N SER A 236 19.66 -9.52 -16.59
CA SER A 236 20.17 -8.64 -17.66
C SER A 236 21.52 -9.07 -18.21
N GLN A 237 22.29 -9.89 -17.47
CA GLN A 237 23.57 -10.44 -17.90
C GLN A 237 23.41 -11.71 -18.73
N LEU A 238 22.24 -12.37 -18.65
CA LEU A 238 21.98 -13.61 -19.36
C LEU A 238 21.76 -13.37 -20.85
N GLU A 239 22.38 -14.21 -21.67
CA GLU A 239 22.02 -14.32 -23.09
C GLU A 239 20.58 -14.84 -23.28
N GLU A 240 20.03 -14.62 -24.47
CA GLU A 240 18.65 -14.99 -24.83
C GLU A 240 18.35 -16.48 -24.60
N LYS A 241 19.29 -17.38 -24.91
CA LYS A 241 19.08 -18.82 -24.79
C LYS A 241 18.95 -19.28 -23.32
N PRO A 242 19.88 -18.95 -22.39
CA PRO A 242 19.70 -19.18 -20.96
C PRO A 242 18.40 -18.57 -20.40
N LYS A 243 18.08 -17.33 -20.81
CA LYS A 243 16.87 -16.65 -20.35
C LYS A 243 15.60 -17.38 -20.78
N GLN A 244 15.51 -17.79 -22.05
CA GLN A 244 14.38 -18.58 -22.55
C GLN A 244 14.27 -19.93 -21.81
N ALA A 245 15.38 -20.60 -21.53
CA ALA A 245 15.38 -21.84 -20.75
C ALA A 245 14.80 -21.65 -19.34
N LEU A 246 15.07 -20.51 -18.69
CA LEU A 246 14.44 -20.15 -17.42
C LEU A 246 12.94 -19.93 -17.57
N VAL A 247 12.51 -19.16 -18.58
CA VAL A 247 11.10 -18.90 -18.87
C VAL A 247 10.33 -20.21 -19.06
N ASP A 248 10.87 -21.12 -19.88
CA ASP A 248 10.26 -22.42 -20.17
C ASP A 248 10.18 -23.32 -18.93
N ALA A 249 11.19 -23.28 -18.06
CA ALA A 249 11.21 -24.03 -16.80
C ALA A 249 10.28 -23.44 -15.72
N TYR A 250 10.07 -22.12 -15.73
CA TYR A 250 9.27 -21.41 -14.71
C TYR A 250 7.77 -21.40 -15.03
N GLU A 251 7.38 -21.34 -16.31
CA GLU A 251 5.98 -21.25 -16.74
C GLU A 251 5.07 -22.36 -16.14
N PRO A 252 5.47 -23.65 -16.11
CA PRO A 252 4.66 -24.70 -15.50
C PRO A 252 4.40 -24.49 -14.01
N LEU A 253 5.31 -23.84 -13.28
CA LEU A 253 5.22 -23.58 -11.84
C LEU A 253 4.11 -22.57 -11.52
N ILE A 254 3.80 -21.67 -12.45
CA ILE A 254 2.63 -20.77 -12.37
C ILE A 254 1.33 -21.58 -12.37
N ARG A 255 1.18 -22.51 -13.31
CA ARG A 255 -0.02 -23.36 -13.41
C ARG A 255 -0.19 -24.26 -12.20
N LEU A 256 0.91 -24.69 -11.60
CA LEU A 256 0.92 -25.51 -10.39
C LEU A 256 0.71 -24.69 -9.11
N GLY A 257 0.75 -23.36 -9.18
CA GLY A 257 0.39 -22.45 -8.10
C GLY A 257 1.47 -22.25 -7.05
N VAL A 258 2.74 -22.52 -7.37
CA VAL A 258 3.89 -22.27 -6.48
C VAL A 258 4.69 -21.02 -6.86
N ALA A 259 4.31 -20.38 -7.96
CA ALA A 259 4.89 -19.14 -8.43
C ALA A 259 3.81 -18.24 -9.05
N THR A 260 4.13 -16.97 -9.21
CA THR A 260 3.21 -15.91 -9.66
C THR A 260 3.80 -15.08 -10.79
N ARG A 261 2.91 -14.55 -11.64
CA ARG A 261 3.29 -13.62 -12.70
C ARG A 261 3.46 -12.21 -12.15
N VAL A 262 4.39 -11.49 -12.76
CA VAL A 262 4.58 -10.05 -12.59
C VAL A 262 3.95 -9.34 -13.78
N LYS A 263 2.99 -8.45 -13.51
CA LYS A 263 2.25 -7.68 -14.53
C LYS A 263 2.44 -6.16 -14.37
N GLY A 264 3.29 -5.78 -13.42
CA GLY A 264 3.55 -4.40 -13.02
C GLY A 264 4.55 -3.65 -13.88
N ASN A 265 4.83 -2.40 -13.49
CA ASN A 265 5.83 -1.53 -14.10
C ASN A 265 5.70 -1.41 -15.62
N THR A 266 4.48 -1.13 -16.07
CA THR A 266 4.19 -0.94 -17.48
C THR A 266 4.35 0.52 -17.92
N ASP A 267 4.81 0.73 -19.14
CA ASP A 267 4.80 2.03 -19.82
C ASP A 267 3.35 2.45 -20.20
N SER A 268 3.24 3.60 -20.88
CA SER A 268 1.96 4.12 -21.41
C SER A 268 1.31 3.19 -22.44
N ASN A 269 2.07 2.33 -23.10
CA ASN A 269 1.62 1.33 -24.05
C ASN A 269 1.31 -0.04 -23.40
N LYS A 270 1.36 -0.12 -22.06
CA LYS A 270 1.15 -1.33 -21.26
C LYS A 270 2.25 -2.40 -21.43
N ASN A 271 3.42 -2.04 -21.94
CA ASN A 271 4.56 -2.94 -22.00
C ASN A 271 5.30 -2.93 -20.65
N SER A 272 5.50 -4.10 -20.06
CA SER A 272 6.24 -4.22 -18.79
C SER A 272 7.74 -4.24 -19.05
N ILE A 273 8.51 -3.53 -18.23
CA ILE A 273 9.98 -3.59 -18.23
C ILE A 273 10.52 -4.99 -17.87
N TYR A 274 9.67 -5.86 -17.31
CA TYR A 274 10.01 -7.24 -16.94
C TYR A 274 9.44 -8.28 -17.90
N ALA A 275 9.11 -7.87 -19.13
CA ALA A 275 8.53 -8.77 -20.14
C ALA A 275 9.46 -9.95 -20.51
N ASP A 276 10.77 -9.79 -20.33
CA ASP A 276 11.79 -10.81 -20.61
C ASP A 276 11.77 -11.98 -19.61
N PHE A 277 11.29 -11.73 -18.39
CA PHE A 277 11.04 -12.72 -17.35
C PHE A 277 9.88 -12.26 -16.45
N PRO A 278 8.62 -12.50 -16.84
CA PRO A 278 7.43 -11.91 -16.21
C PRO A 278 6.94 -12.70 -14.99
N TYR A 279 7.84 -13.07 -14.08
CA TYR A 279 7.56 -13.90 -12.90
C TYR A 279 8.15 -13.34 -11.61
N ASP A 280 7.70 -13.80 -10.44
CA ASP A 280 8.19 -13.27 -9.15
C ASP A 280 9.66 -13.57 -8.85
N GLY A 281 10.27 -14.56 -9.50
CA GLY A 281 11.68 -14.88 -9.36
C GLY A 281 12.11 -15.50 -8.02
N GLU A 282 11.22 -15.78 -7.07
CA GLU A 282 11.59 -16.32 -5.76
C GLU A 282 12.29 -17.68 -5.87
N LEU A 283 11.84 -18.52 -6.82
CA LEU A 283 12.41 -19.86 -7.02
C LEU A 283 13.73 -19.86 -7.81
N LEU A 284 14.25 -18.69 -8.23
CA LEU A 284 15.59 -18.59 -8.80
C LEU A 284 16.68 -18.59 -7.73
N TYR A 285 16.31 -18.35 -6.46
CA TYR A 285 17.23 -18.52 -5.34
C TYR A 285 17.30 -19.99 -4.94
N VAL A 286 18.48 -20.60 -5.03
CA VAL A 286 18.70 -22.04 -4.79
C VAL A 286 18.16 -22.47 -3.42
N SER A 287 18.40 -21.66 -2.37
CA SER A 287 17.92 -21.93 -1.02
C SER A 287 16.39 -21.98 -0.91
N ARG A 288 15.67 -21.14 -1.66
CA ARG A 288 14.21 -21.10 -1.72
C ARG A 288 13.67 -22.28 -2.51
N LEU A 289 14.26 -22.57 -3.67
CA LEU A 289 13.89 -23.71 -4.48
C LEU A 289 14.03 -25.03 -3.70
N ASP A 290 15.15 -25.22 -3.00
CA ASP A 290 15.38 -26.41 -2.19
C ASP A 290 14.40 -26.51 -1.00
N ALA A 291 14.06 -25.38 -0.38
CA ALA A 291 13.07 -25.35 0.69
C ALA A 291 11.67 -25.75 0.19
N GLU A 292 11.27 -25.26 -0.99
CA GLU A 292 10.00 -25.61 -1.62
C GLU A 292 9.96 -27.10 -1.98
N ILE A 293 11.02 -27.64 -2.60
CA ILE A 293 11.13 -29.07 -2.90
C ILE A 293 10.98 -29.91 -1.62
N ARG A 294 11.63 -29.52 -0.52
CA ARG A 294 11.51 -30.22 0.78
C ARG A 294 10.09 -30.14 1.34
N SER A 295 9.46 -28.97 1.28
CA SER A 295 8.09 -28.73 1.75
C SER A 295 7.08 -29.61 1.00
N VAL A 296 7.17 -29.63 -0.33
CA VAL A 296 6.31 -30.44 -1.20
C VAL A 296 6.48 -31.93 -0.91
N LYS A 297 7.73 -32.42 -0.75
CA LYS A 297 8.02 -33.82 -0.41
C LYS A 297 7.46 -34.23 0.96
N LYS A 298 7.44 -33.34 1.95
CA LYS A 298 6.92 -33.63 3.30
C LYS A 298 5.38 -33.69 3.34
N ASN A 299 4.70 -33.00 2.44
CA ASN A 299 3.23 -32.84 2.44
C ASN A 299 2.48 -33.91 1.63
N VAL A 300 3.15 -34.99 1.20
CA VAL A 300 2.52 -36.13 0.52
C VAL A 300 1.67 -36.93 1.52
N LYS A 301 0.42 -36.50 1.75
CA LYS A 301 -0.48 -37.11 2.75
C LYS A 301 -1.72 -37.81 2.18
N SER A 302 -2.02 -37.74 0.87
CA SER A 302 -3.19 -38.42 0.28
C SER A 302 -2.94 -39.00 -1.13
N LYS A 303 -3.66 -40.08 -1.48
CA LYS A 303 -3.58 -40.76 -2.79
C LYS A 303 -4.08 -39.90 -3.97
N GLU A 304 -5.06 -39.01 -3.75
CA GLU A 304 -5.62 -38.14 -4.81
C GLU A 304 -4.67 -37.01 -5.26
N ASN A 305 -3.74 -36.57 -4.40
CA ASN A 305 -2.79 -35.49 -4.74
C ASN A 305 -1.44 -36.01 -5.28
N HIS A 306 -1.27 -37.33 -5.44
CA HIS A 306 0.03 -37.92 -5.74
C HIS A 306 0.55 -37.52 -7.13
N ALA A 307 -0.31 -37.53 -8.15
CA ALA A 307 0.07 -37.18 -9.52
C ALA A 307 0.48 -35.71 -9.66
N LYS A 308 -0.32 -34.78 -9.11
CA LYS A 308 0.00 -33.35 -9.13
C LYS A 308 1.24 -33.01 -8.31
N THR A 309 1.47 -33.72 -7.20
CA THR A 309 2.66 -33.53 -6.36
C THR A 309 3.91 -34.07 -7.06
N ALA A 310 3.81 -35.22 -7.73
CA ALA A 310 4.90 -35.78 -8.53
C ALA A 310 5.27 -34.86 -9.71
N GLU A 311 4.27 -34.34 -10.43
CA GLU A 311 4.46 -33.35 -11.49
C GLU A 311 5.17 -32.10 -10.95
N LEU A 312 4.72 -31.56 -9.81
CA LEU A 312 5.34 -30.39 -9.19
C LEU A 312 6.80 -30.63 -8.82
N ILE A 313 7.12 -31.77 -8.20
CA ILE A 313 8.51 -32.13 -7.88
C ILE A 313 9.33 -32.22 -9.17
N GLU A 314 8.82 -32.87 -10.21
CA GLU A 314 9.51 -32.97 -11.50
C GLU A 314 9.82 -31.58 -12.09
N LYS A 315 8.86 -30.64 -12.06
CA LYS A 315 9.07 -29.28 -12.58
C LYS A 315 10.05 -28.46 -11.75
N LEU A 316 9.99 -28.56 -10.42
CA LEU A 316 10.97 -27.90 -9.53
C LEU A 316 12.39 -28.46 -9.74
N GLU A 317 12.51 -29.78 -9.91
CA GLU A 317 13.77 -30.46 -10.21
C GLU A 317 14.32 -30.08 -11.59
N ASN A 318 13.44 -29.86 -12.57
CA ASN A 318 13.83 -29.32 -13.87
C ASN A 318 14.39 -27.89 -13.76
N LEU A 319 13.68 -27.00 -13.04
CA LEU A 319 14.18 -25.64 -12.79
C LEU A 319 15.55 -25.68 -12.10
N ARG A 320 15.74 -26.56 -11.12
CA ARG A 320 17.03 -26.74 -10.43
C ARG A 320 18.16 -27.12 -11.39
N LYS A 321 17.90 -28.01 -12.34
CA LYS A 321 18.88 -28.40 -13.37
C LYS A 321 19.25 -27.23 -14.28
N VAL A 322 18.25 -26.45 -14.72
CA VAL A 322 18.47 -25.27 -15.55
C VAL A 322 19.29 -24.22 -14.80
N LEU A 323 18.92 -23.91 -13.55
CA LEU A 323 19.66 -23.00 -12.68
C LEU A 323 21.10 -23.45 -12.48
N ASN A 324 21.33 -24.71 -12.10
CA ASN A 324 22.69 -25.24 -11.90
C ASN A 324 23.55 -25.18 -13.17
N HIS A 325 22.96 -25.23 -14.36
CA HIS A 325 23.69 -25.06 -15.60
C HIS A 325 24.07 -23.59 -15.81
N ILE A 326 23.12 -22.68 -15.64
CA ILE A 326 23.31 -21.23 -15.81
C ILE A 326 24.29 -20.66 -14.77
N SER A 327 24.20 -21.10 -13.51
CA SER A 327 25.06 -20.62 -12.43
C SER A 327 26.54 -20.92 -12.63
N LYS A 328 26.91 -21.87 -13.51
CA LYS A 328 28.32 -22.14 -13.84
C LYS A 328 28.95 -21.01 -14.63
N ASP A 329 28.18 -20.39 -15.52
CA ASP A 329 28.66 -19.37 -16.44
C ASP A 329 28.35 -17.94 -15.93
N TYR A 330 27.23 -17.78 -15.19
CA TYR A 330 26.71 -16.47 -14.77
C TYR A 330 26.62 -16.28 -13.24
N GLY A 331 27.05 -17.26 -12.44
CA GLY A 331 26.92 -17.22 -10.99
C GLY A 331 25.45 -17.25 -10.50
N GLU A 332 25.24 -16.95 -9.22
CA GLU A 332 23.91 -16.94 -8.60
C GLU A 332 23.32 -15.53 -8.51
N PRO A 333 21.98 -15.39 -8.51
CA PRO A 333 21.34 -14.08 -8.31
C PRO A 333 21.67 -13.50 -6.94
N CYS A 334 21.92 -12.19 -6.88
CA CYS A 334 22.17 -11.50 -5.61
C CYS A 334 20.89 -11.47 -4.75
N PRO A 335 20.91 -11.99 -3.51
CA PRO A 335 19.73 -12.00 -2.63
C PRO A 335 19.46 -10.65 -1.96
N TYR A 336 20.30 -9.64 -2.19
CA TYR A 336 20.20 -8.32 -1.60
C TYR A 336 19.59 -7.33 -2.59
N GLY A 337 18.76 -6.42 -2.07
CA GLY A 337 18.23 -5.27 -2.80
C GLY A 337 18.43 -4.00 -1.99
N VAL A 338 18.18 -2.85 -2.64
CA VAL A 338 18.28 -1.54 -2.01
C VAL A 338 16.89 -0.91 -1.94
N LEU A 339 16.49 -0.47 -0.75
CA LEU A 339 15.32 0.39 -0.57
C LEU A 339 15.81 1.84 -0.48
N LEU A 340 15.51 2.63 -1.51
CA LEU A 340 15.82 4.05 -1.52
C LEU A 340 14.71 4.82 -0.80
N LEU A 341 15.05 5.45 0.33
CA LEU A 341 14.19 6.40 1.02
C LEU A 341 14.82 7.79 0.88
N ALA A 342 14.09 8.71 0.26
CA ALA A 342 14.51 10.10 0.09
C ALA A 342 13.48 11.02 0.75
N ASP A 343 13.96 12.01 1.49
CA ASP A 343 13.13 13.06 2.09
C ASP A 343 13.78 14.43 1.81
N GLY A 344 12.95 15.47 1.71
CA GLY A 344 13.42 16.82 1.44
C GLY A 344 14.04 17.46 2.69
N ASP A 345 15.28 17.89 2.60
CA ASP A 345 15.94 18.60 3.70
C ASP A 345 15.26 19.95 3.97
N ASN A 346 14.95 20.21 5.24
CA ASN A 346 14.41 21.50 5.69
C ASN A 346 13.13 21.94 4.94
N MET A 347 12.28 21.01 4.49
CA MET A 347 11.03 21.34 3.79
C MET A 347 10.14 22.33 4.54
N GLY A 348 10.12 22.28 5.87
CA GLY A 348 9.44 23.29 6.70
C GLY A 348 9.95 24.70 6.44
N LYS A 349 11.27 24.91 6.47
CA LYS A 349 11.89 26.23 6.21
C LYS A 349 11.62 26.73 4.78
N LEU A 350 11.51 25.83 3.81
CA LEU A 350 11.14 26.20 2.44
C LEU A 350 9.69 26.70 2.40
N ILE A 351 8.77 25.96 3.02
CA ILE A 351 7.35 26.31 3.09
C ILE A 351 7.14 27.61 3.90
N ASP A 352 7.90 27.83 4.95
CA ASP A 352 7.83 29.04 5.78
C ASP A 352 8.22 30.32 5.01
N LYS A 353 8.97 30.21 3.90
CA LYS A 353 9.25 31.34 3.01
C LYS A 353 8.01 31.78 2.21
N ALA A 354 6.94 30.99 2.16
CA ALA A 354 5.70 31.35 1.49
C ALA A 354 4.91 32.39 2.30
N GLN A 355 5.22 33.67 2.05
CA GLN A 355 4.56 34.79 2.72
C GLN A 355 3.13 35.06 2.20
N THR A 356 2.79 34.56 1.01
CA THR A 356 1.48 34.73 0.38
C THR A 356 0.91 33.38 -0.05
N GLN A 357 -0.41 33.35 -0.27
CA GLN A 357 -1.10 32.18 -0.80
C GLN A 357 -0.53 31.72 -2.15
N ASP A 358 -0.32 32.66 -3.08
CA ASP A 358 0.18 32.35 -4.42
C ASP A 358 1.59 31.73 -4.37
N ASN A 359 2.47 32.26 -3.52
CA ASN A 359 3.80 31.70 -3.31
C ASN A 359 3.72 30.27 -2.75
N HIS A 360 2.81 30.03 -1.80
CA HIS A 360 2.62 28.71 -1.22
C HIS A 360 2.10 27.71 -2.26
N GLN A 361 1.12 28.12 -3.07
CA GLN A 361 0.59 27.29 -4.16
C GLN A 361 1.65 27.01 -5.22
N ALA A 362 2.50 27.98 -5.56
CA ALA A 362 3.61 27.79 -6.50
C ALA A 362 4.62 26.75 -6.00
N ILE A 363 4.99 26.79 -4.71
CA ILE A 363 5.85 25.77 -4.09
C ILE A 363 5.18 24.40 -4.16
N THR A 364 3.91 24.29 -3.76
CA THR A 364 3.19 23.01 -3.81
C THR A 364 3.12 22.46 -5.24
N LYS A 365 2.84 23.31 -6.23
CA LYS A 365 2.78 22.92 -7.64
C LYS A 365 4.12 22.35 -8.10
N ALA A 366 5.24 23.02 -7.79
CA ALA A 366 6.58 22.54 -8.13
C ALA A 366 6.89 21.18 -7.48
N LEU A 367 6.52 21.00 -6.20
CA LEU A 367 6.70 19.72 -5.50
C LEU A 367 5.86 18.60 -6.11
N SER A 368 4.60 18.88 -6.47
CA SER A 368 3.73 17.91 -7.13
C SER A 368 4.25 17.53 -8.52
N SER A 369 4.72 18.50 -9.32
CA SER A 369 5.32 18.23 -10.63
C SER A 369 6.59 17.39 -10.51
N PHE A 370 7.46 17.68 -9.53
CA PHE A 370 8.63 16.85 -9.26
C PHE A 370 8.22 15.42 -8.90
N ALA A 371 7.31 15.24 -7.93
CA ALA A 371 6.84 13.92 -7.50
C ALA A 371 6.22 13.10 -8.65
N GLN A 372 5.52 13.75 -9.58
CA GLN A 372 4.96 13.11 -10.78
C GLN A 372 6.02 12.68 -11.80
N ALA A 373 7.17 13.36 -11.86
CA ALA A 373 8.26 13.03 -12.77
C ALA A 373 9.14 11.87 -12.26
N VAL A 374 9.24 11.68 -10.94
CA VAL A 374 10.10 10.65 -10.31
C VAL A 374 9.90 9.24 -10.90
N PRO A 375 8.68 8.72 -11.11
CA PRO A 375 8.50 7.39 -11.69
C PRO A 375 9.13 7.21 -13.07
N ASN A 376 9.19 8.24 -13.90
CA ASN A 376 9.84 8.16 -15.22
C ASN A 376 11.37 8.18 -15.09
N ILE A 377 11.90 9.05 -14.23
CA ILE A 377 13.34 9.10 -13.92
C ILE A 377 13.84 7.73 -13.42
N MET A 378 13.07 7.07 -12.56
CA MET A 378 13.38 5.74 -12.02
C MET A 378 13.22 4.58 -13.01
N ARG A 379 12.64 4.81 -14.20
CA ARG A 379 12.53 3.80 -15.27
C ARG A 379 13.60 3.98 -16.35
N GLU A 380 14.02 5.22 -16.58
CA GLU A 380 15.05 5.55 -17.57
C GLU A 380 16.48 5.28 -17.06
N ASN A 381 16.67 5.24 -15.75
CA ASN A 381 17.91 4.86 -15.07
C ASN A 381 17.73 3.52 -14.37
#